data_AF-A0A9W8CYK6-F1
#
_entry.id   AF-A0A9W8CYK6-F1
#
_cell.length_a   1.000
_cell.length_b   1.000
_cell.length_c   1.000
_cell.angle_alpha   90.00
_cell.angle_beta   90.00
_cell.angle_gamma   90.00
#
_symmetry.space_group_name_H-M   'P 1'
#
loop_
_entity.id
_entity.type
_entity.pdbx_description
1 polymer ?
#
loop_
_entity_poly.entity_id
_entity_poly.type
_entity_poly.pdbx_seq_one_letter_code
_entity_poly.pdbx_strand_id
1 'polypeptide(L)'
;MRNFPAWAIAALALGSQAAAFDCKKAQVAGFTYDLGPLARDIALESNATTPPTITGTAYALNLCGPLVAAPDSVPAIDRCPAHAWVCRTVTNYKKDEKP
;
A
#
# COMPACT_ATOMS: atom_id res chain seq x y z
N MET A 1 17.33 -2.09 -57.36
CA MET A 1 17.24 -2.90 -56.13
C MET A 1 18.10 -2.21 -55.07
N ARG A 2 17.48 -1.61 -54.05
CA ARG A 2 18.16 -0.81 -53.02
C ARG A 2 18.48 -1.70 -51.83
N ASN A 3 19.76 -1.98 -51.59
CA ASN A 3 20.25 -2.69 -50.41
C ASN A 3 20.29 -1.71 -49.23
N PHE A 4 19.44 -1.93 -48.23
CA PHE A 4 19.52 -1.23 -46.94
C PHE A 4 20.38 -2.06 -45.98
N PRO A 5 21.43 -1.49 -45.35
CA PRO A 5 22.28 -2.23 -44.43
C PRO A 5 21.53 -2.55 -43.14
N ALA A 6 21.64 -3.80 -42.69
CA ALA A 6 20.87 -4.41 -41.61
C ALA A 6 21.26 -3.94 -40.19
N TRP A 7 21.97 -2.83 -40.03
CA TRP A 7 22.69 -2.50 -38.79
C TRP A 7 22.31 -1.13 -38.21
N ALA A 8 21.02 -0.88 -37.99
CA ALA A 8 20.62 0.25 -37.13
C ALA A 8 19.18 0.08 -36.63
N ILE A 9 18.97 -0.85 -35.69
CA ILE A 9 17.82 -0.77 -34.78
C ILE A 9 18.37 -0.68 -33.36
N ALA A 10 18.85 0.51 -32.99
CA ALA A 10 19.08 0.86 -31.60
C ALA A 10 17.72 1.21 -30.99
N ALA A 11 17.01 0.20 -30.48
CA ALA A 11 15.81 0.43 -29.68
C ALA A 11 16.22 1.05 -28.34
N LEU A 12 16.06 2.37 -28.20
CA LEU A 12 16.13 3.04 -26.90
C LEU A 12 14.97 2.51 -26.04
N ALA A 13 15.29 1.61 -25.12
CA ALA A 13 14.42 1.30 -24.00
C ALA A 13 14.37 2.54 -23.08
N LEU A 14 13.42 3.43 -23.35
CA LEU A 14 12.99 4.47 -22.40
C LEU A 14 12.25 3.78 -21.26
N GLY A 15 13.00 3.17 -20.35
CA GLY A 15 12.48 2.75 -19.06
C GLY A 15 12.15 4.01 -18.26
N SER A 16 10.87 4.33 -18.12
CA SER A 16 10.40 5.34 -17.18
C SER A 16 10.80 4.91 -15.77
N GLN A 17 11.91 5.44 -15.26
CA GLN A 17 12.24 5.31 -13.85
C GLN A 17 11.23 6.14 -13.08
N ALA A 18 10.17 5.49 -12.59
CA ALA A 18 9.32 6.11 -11.59
C ALA A 18 10.23 6.41 -10.39
N ALA A 19 10.50 7.69 -10.14
CA ALA A 19 11.25 8.10 -8.97
C ALA A 19 10.52 7.56 -7.73
N ALA A 20 11.24 6.83 -6.88
CA ALA A 20 10.68 6.38 -5.61
C ALA A 20 10.18 7.59 -4.83
N PHE A 21 9.00 7.46 -4.22
CA PHE A 21 8.44 8.52 -3.40
C PHE A 21 9.37 8.84 -2.22
N ASP A 22 9.93 10.05 -2.17
CA ASP A 22 10.78 10.52 -1.08
C ASP A 22 9.91 11.20 -0.01
N CYS A 23 9.67 10.49 1.10
CA CYS A 23 8.83 10.96 2.18
C CYS A 23 9.36 12.25 2.84
N LYS A 24 10.66 12.54 2.75
CA LYS A 24 11.25 13.75 3.33
C LYS A 24 11.09 14.99 2.44
N LYS A 25 10.69 14.78 1.18
CA LYS A 25 10.59 15.81 0.14
C LYS A 25 9.27 15.73 -0.63
N ALA A 26 8.19 15.34 0.05
CA ALA A 26 6.88 15.23 -0.56
C ALA A 26 6.44 16.60 -1.10
N GLN A 27 6.07 16.67 -2.38
CA GLN A 27 5.59 17.89 -3.01
C GLN A 27 4.07 17.92 -3.03
N VAL A 28 3.46 18.90 -2.37
CA VAL A 28 2.01 19.12 -2.38
C VAL A 28 1.75 20.59 -2.68
N ALA A 29 1.01 20.88 -3.75
CA ALA A 29 0.68 22.24 -4.18
C ALA A 29 1.90 23.18 -4.33
N GLY A 30 3.06 22.65 -4.74
CA GLY A 30 4.31 23.42 -4.90
C GLY A 30 5.12 23.62 -3.63
N PHE A 31 4.66 23.09 -2.50
CA PHE A 31 5.39 23.11 -1.23
C PHE A 31 6.01 21.75 -0.95
N THR A 32 7.20 21.80 -0.35
CA THR A 32 7.93 20.61 0.10
C THR A 32 7.64 20.35 1.57
N TYR A 33 7.19 19.13 1.87
CA TYR A 33 6.90 18.68 3.22
C TYR A 33 7.77 17.49 3.60
N ASP A 34 8.23 17.49 4.84
CA ASP A 34 8.84 16.31 5.48
C ASP A 34 7.73 15.49 6.15
N LEU A 35 7.34 14.39 5.52
CA LEU A 35 6.41 13.40 6.04
C LEU A 35 7.13 12.28 6.81
N GLY A 36 8.46 12.34 6.96
CA GLY A 36 9.26 11.40 7.73
C GLY A 36 8.74 11.13 9.16
N PRO A 37 8.19 12.12 9.89
CA PRO A 37 7.54 11.87 11.18
C PRO A 37 6.33 10.92 11.12
N LEU A 38 5.74 10.72 9.94
CA LEU A 38 4.64 9.78 9.66
C LEU A 38 5.13 8.44 9.09
N ALA A 39 6.44 8.17 9.07
CA ALA A 39 7.03 6.93 8.56
C ALA A 39 6.80 5.73 9.50
N ARG A 40 5.54 5.41 9.72
CA ARG A 40 5.06 4.31 10.56
C ARG A 40 3.70 3.84 10.08
N ASP A 41 3.33 2.63 10.49
CA ASP A 41 2.01 2.11 10.25
C ASP A 41 1.00 2.85 11.15
N ILE A 42 -0.04 3.39 10.52
CA ILE A 42 -1.16 4.05 11.17
C ILE A 42 -2.38 3.16 10.96
N ALA A 43 -3.06 2.84 12.05
CA ALA A 43 -4.30 2.06 12.04
C ALA A 43 -5.50 2.95 12.37
N LEU A 44 -6.58 2.78 11.61
CA LEU A 44 -7.88 3.42 11.82
C LEU A 44 -8.93 2.32 11.92
N GLU A 45 -9.71 2.31 13.00
CA GLU A 45 -10.73 1.29 13.22
C GLU A 45 -12.12 1.92 13.32
N SER A 46 -13.12 1.24 12.76
CA SER A 46 -14.53 1.57 12.92
C SER A 46 -15.35 0.30 13.06
N ASN A 47 -16.45 0.39 13.81
CA ASN A 47 -17.37 -0.73 14.01
C ASN A 47 -18.79 -0.31 13.62
N ALA A 48 -19.50 -1.20 12.93
CA ALA A 48 -20.93 -1.11 12.68
C ALA A 48 -21.61 -2.31 13.35
N THR A 49 -22.67 -2.07 14.13
CA THR A 49 -23.38 -3.13 14.86
C THR A 49 -24.71 -3.44 14.18
N THR A 50 -24.89 -4.69 13.79
CA THR A 50 -26.14 -5.25 13.28
C THR A 50 -26.42 -6.52 14.08
N PRO A 51 -27.15 -6.45 15.21
CA PRO A 51 -27.28 -7.56 16.15
C PRO A 51 -27.68 -8.89 15.47
N PRO A 52 -27.08 -10.03 15.85
CA PRO A 52 -26.05 -10.20 16.89
C PRO A 52 -24.61 -9.88 16.44
N THR A 53 -24.43 -9.44 15.19
CA THR A 53 -23.14 -9.28 14.54
C THR A 53 -22.58 -7.86 14.70
N ILE A 54 -21.26 -7.76 14.83
CA ILE A 54 -20.48 -6.54 14.73
C ILE A 54 -19.56 -6.70 13.52
N THR A 55 -19.59 -5.71 12.63
CA THR A 55 -18.67 -5.58 11.51
C THR A 55 -17.59 -4.57 11.88
N GLY A 56 -16.40 -5.06 12.20
CA GLY A 56 -15.20 -4.26 12.37
C GLY A 56 -14.54 -3.99 11.03
N THR A 57 -14.21 -2.75 10.75
CA THR A 57 -13.38 -2.36 9.62
C THR A 57 -12.12 -1.69 10.16
N ALA A 58 -10.95 -2.22 9.81
CA ALA A 58 -9.67 -1.59 10.09
C ALA A 58 -8.98 -1.19 8.79
N TYR A 59 -8.34 -0.02 8.81
CA TYR A 59 -7.46 0.47 7.76
C TYR A 59 -6.06 0.61 8.34
N ALA A 60 -5.09 -0.06 7.74
CA ALA A 60 -3.67 0.16 8.01
C ALA A 60 -3.06 0.93 6.84
N LEU A 61 -2.28 1.97 7.11
CA LEU A 61 -1.55 2.71 6.07
C LEU A 61 -0.18 3.18 6.55
N ASN A 62 0.77 3.23 5.63
CA ASN A 62 2.08 3.84 5.83
C ASN A 62 2.44 4.68 4.59
N LEU A 63 2.69 5.97 4.81
CA LEU A 63 2.93 6.92 3.71
C LEU A 63 4.37 6.88 3.20
N CYS A 64 5.29 6.29 3.94
CA CYS A 64 6.71 6.33 3.64
C CYS A 64 7.28 4.97 3.23
N GLY A 65 6.45 3.93 3.19
CA GLY A 65 6.89 2.59 2.85
C GLY A 65 5.79 1.54 2.96
N PRO A 66 6.12 0.28 2.64
CA PRO A 66 5.19 -0.82 2.81
C PRO A 66 4.86 -1.06 4.30
N LEU A 67 3.65 -1.53 4.54
CA LEU A 67 3.16 -1.97 5.84
C LEU A 67 4.01 -3.12 6.38
N VAL A 68 4.12 -3.17 7.71
CA VAL A 68 4.69 -4.33 8.41
C VAL A 68 3.82 -5.54 8.13
N ALA A 69 4.46 -6.67 7.80
CA ALA A 69 3.76 -7.91 7.53
C ALA A 69 2.96 -8.35 8.76
N ALA A 70 1.72 -8.80 8.53
CA ALA A 70 0.91 -9.40 9.58
C ALA A 70 1.63 -10.64 10.16
N PRO A 71 1.48 -10.92 11.47
CA PRO A 71 2.11 -12.07 12.09
C PRO A 71 1.57 -13.39 11.52
N ASP A 72 2.37 -14.45 11.60
CA ASP A 72 2.00 -15.75 11.03
C ASP A 72 0.77 -16.40 11.65
N SER A 73 0.35 -15.94 12.83
CA SER A 73 -0.90 -16.35 13.47
C SER A 73 -2.16 -15.91 12.71
N VAL A 74 -2.07 -14.88 11.86
CA VAL A 74 -3.19 -14.45 11.02
C VAL A 74 -3.28 -15.40 9.81
N PRO A 75 -4.45 -15.96 9.46
CA PRO A 75 -4.58 -16.80 8.27
C PRO A 75 -4.15 -16.05 7.02
N ALA A 76 -3.45 -16.72 6.09
CA ALA A 76 -2.88 -16.07 4.90
C ALA A 76 -3.93 -15.31 4.06
N ILE A 77 -5.18 -15.81 4.02
CA ILE A 77 -6.30 -15.18 3.31
C ILE A 77 -6.77 -13.86 3.95
N ASP A 78 -6.51 -13.67 5.25
CA ASP A 78 -6.87 -12.48 6.01
C ASP A 78 -5.71 -11.47 6.11
N ARG A 79 -4.52 -11.83 5.60
CA ARG A 79 -3.35 -10.94 5.60
C ARG A 79 -3.44 -9.94 4.46
N CYS A 80 -2.95 -8.73 4.74
CA CYS A 80 -2.67 -7.76 3.71
C CYS A 80 -1.65 -8.33 2.71
N PRO A 81 -1.78 -8.01 1.40
CA PRO A 81 -0.76 -8.36 0.43
C PRO A 81 0.63 -7.88 0.86
N ALA A 82 1.66 -8.65 0.55
CA ALA A 82 3.03 -8.23 0.78
C ALA A 82 3.30 -6.89 0.07
N HIS A 83 4.06 -6.03 0.73
CA HIS A 83 4.40 -4.69 0.24
C HIS A 83 3.21 -3.74 0.02
N ALA A 84 2.03 -4.03 0.56
CA ALA A 84 0.92 -3.08 0.55
C ALA A 84 1.28 -1.82 1.34
N TRP A 85 0.94 -0.65 0.83
CA TRP A 85 1.09 0.64 1.52
C TRP A 85 -0.17 1.01 2.31
N VAL A 86 -1.32 0.49 1.85
CA VAL A 86 -2.63 0.65 2.46
C VAL A 86 -3.33 -0.70 2.43
N CYS A 87 -3.98 -1.06 3.53
CA CYS A 87 -4.72 -2.29 3.66
C CYS A 87 -6.02 -2.04 4.41
N ARG A 88 -7.10 -2.68 3.95
CA ARG A 88 -8.39 -2.70 4.64
C ARG A 88 -8.71 -4.13 5.04
N THR A 89 -8.99 -4.35 6.31
CA THR A 89 -9.54 -5.61 6.81
C THR A 89 -10.98 -5.40 7.28
N VAL A 90 -11.83 -6.38 7.03
CA VAL A 90 -13.22 -6.39 7.48
C VAL A 90 -13.46 -7.70 8.21
N THR A 91 -13.81 -7.61 9.48
CA THR A 91 -14.05 -8.78 10.33
C THR A 91 -15.47 -8.72 10.87
N ASN A 92 -16.21 -9.81 10.69
CA ASN A 92 -17.53 -9.98 11.28
C ASN A 92 -17.41 -10.89 12.48
N TYR A 93 -17.89 -10.46 13.64
CA TYR A 93 -17.84 -11.22 14.88
C TYR A 93 -19.12 -11.00 15.68
N LYS A 94 -19.49 -11.96 16.52
CA LYS A 94 -20.55 -11.74 17.51
C LYS A 94 -20.00 -10.91 18.67
N LYS A 95 -20.86 -10.20 19.39
CA LYS A 95 -20.45 -9.37 20.55
C LYS A 95 -19.55 -10.11 21.56
N ASP A 96 -19.77 -11.41 21.70
CA ASP A 96 -19.10 -12.27 22.68
C ASP A 96 -17.82 -12.93 22.13
N GLU A 97 -17.55 -12.77 20.82
CA GLU A 97 -16.48 -13.43 20.07
C GLU A 97 -15.52 -12.39 19.46
N LYS A 98 -15.24 -11.29 20.18
CA LYS A 98 -14.31 -10.27 19.67
C LYS A 98 -12.99 -10.92 19.24
N PRO A 99 -12.50 -10.69 18.00
CA PRO A 99 -11.23 -11.21 17.52
C PRO A 99 -10.04 -10.69 18.33
#